data_AF-A0A5C5DDP1-F1
#
_entry.id   AF-A0A5C5DDP1-F1
#
_cell.length_a   1.000
_cell.length_b   1.000
_cell.length_c   1.000
_cell.angle_alpha   90.00
_cell.angle_beta   90.00
_cell.angle_gamma   90.00
#
_symmetry.space_group_name_H-M   'P 1'
#
loop_
_entity.id
_entity.type
_entity.pdbx_description
1 polymer ?
#
loop_
_entity_poly.entity_id
_entity_poly.type
_entity_poly.pdbx_seq_one_letter_code
_entity_poly.pdbx_strand_id
1 'polypeptide(L)'
;MRSLADFEFNQAPLCEGMILVSQLIRDDFPAEEVRVQLENLASLAREEICEGQHQDVQLEKLIELFYGPWGFKDASGVYRLSDALWLDNVLTKRQGSAVSLGAILLWIAERLDIPLNPVIFPTQLILRGDWMDGEMWLINPFNGDTLNEHTLEVWLKGNVGPTAELFDEDLDEADNAEVVRKLLDTMKSALMEERQMELALRTSEALLQFNPEDPYEIRDRGLIYAQLDCEHVALTDLNYFVEQCPEDPISEMIKAQINAISQKQITLH
;
A
#
# COMPACT_ATOMS: atom_id res chain seq x y z
N MET A 1 -8.59 20.66 1.93
CA MET A 1 -7.92 19.35 2.12
C MET A 1 -7.21 19.38 3.46
N ARG A 2 -7.35 18.32 4.27
CA ARG A 2 -6.47 18.12 5.43
C ARG A 2 -5.07 17.77 4.90
N SER A 3 -4.02 18.33 5.51
CA SER A 3 -2.64 17.96 5.19
C SER A 3 -2.35 16.54 5.72
N LEU A 4 -1.49 15.76 5.05
CA LEU A 4 -1.06 14.46 5.60
C LEU A 4 -0.34 14.63 6.94
N ALA A 5 0.34 15.77 7.13
CA ALA A 5 1.07 16.09 8.36
C ALA A 5 0.16 16.21 9.60
N ASP A 6 -1.13 16.49 9.42
CA ASP A 6 -2.10 16.65 10.52
C ASP A 6 -2.97 15.39 10.73
N PHE A 7 -2.80 14.35 9.89
CA PHE A 7 -3.61 13.15 9.96
C PHE A 7 -2.93 12.08 10.83
N GLU A 8 -3.57 11.75 11.95
CA GLU A 8 -3.09 10.71 12.87
C GLU A 8 -3.47 9.32 12.34
N PHE A 9 -2.66 8.78 11.42
CA PHE A 9 -2.91 7.50 10.75
C PHE A 9 -3.21 6.33 11.71
N ASN A 10 -2.51 6.26 12.83
CA ASN A 10 -2.66 5.17 13.80
C ASN A 10 -3.87 5.36 14.75
N GLN A 11 -4.57 6.50 14.66
CA GLN A 11 -5.79 6.79 15.42
C GLN A 11 -7.06 6.78 14.54
N ALA A 12 -6.91 6.43 13.26
CA ALA A 12 -8.01 6.33 12.31
C ALA A 12 -7.99 4.95 11.63
N PRO A 13 -9.14 4.46 11.14
CA PRO A 13 -9.18 3.25 10.33
C PRO A 13 -8.22 3.35 9.13
N LEU A 14 -7.52 2.25 8.81
CA LEU A 14 -6.55 2.21 7.71
C LEU A 14 -7.14 2.73 6.38
N CYS A 15 -8.39 2.37 6.07
CA CYS A 15 -9.06 2.86 4.86
C CYS A 15 -9.24 4.38 4.82
N GLU A 16 -9.39 5.07 5.95
CA GLU A 16 -9.45 6.55 5.94
C GLU A 16 -8.12 7.16 5.51
N GLY A 17 -7.00 6.59 5.98
CA GLY A 17 -5.67 6.96 5.52
C GLY A 17 -5.50 6.73 4.01
N MET A 18 -5.94 5.56 3.52
CA MET A 18 -5.92 5.23 2.08
C MET A 18 -6.80 6.16 1.24
N ILE A 19 -7.99 6.51 1.72
CA ILE A 19 -8.90 7.45 1.07
C ILE A 19 -8.25 8.84 0.99
N LEU A 20 -7.67 9.32 2.09
CA LEU A 20 -7.02 10.62 2.15
C LEU A 20 -5.88 10.72 1.12
N VAL A 21 -4.96 9.75 1.07
CA VAL A 21 -3.86 9.78 0.10
C VAL A 21 -4.36 9.62 -1.33
N SER A 22 -5.43 8.84 -1.56
CA SER A 22 -6.01 8.70 -2.90
C SER A 22 -6.60 10.00 -3.42
N GLN A 23 -7.22 10.81 -2.55
CA GLN A 23 -7.72 12.15 -2.90
C GLN A 23 -6.60 13.16 -3.20
N LEU A 24 -5.41 12.96 -2.65
CA LEU A 24 -4.24 13.79 -2.97
C LEU A 24 -3.64 13.44 -4.33
N ILE A 25 -3.73 12.17 -4.73
CA ILE A 25 -3.18 11.70 -6.00
C ILE A 25 -4.16 11.94 -7.15
N ARG A 26 -5.44 11.63 -6.96
CA ARG A 26 -6.45 11.62 -8.01
C ARG A 26 -7.63 12.52 -7.66
N ASP A 27 -7.86 13.55 -8.48
CA ASP A 27 -8.90 14.57 -8.25
C ASP A 27 -10.33 13.99 -8.38
N ASP A 28 -10.51 12.95 -9.18
CA ASP A 28 -11.78 12.25 -9.39
C ASP A 28 -12.03 11.08 -8.42
N PHE A 29 -11.20 10.91 -7.38
CA PHE A 29 -11.38 9.83 -6.40
C PHE A 29 -12.72 9.98 -5.63
N PRO A 30 -13.65 8.99 -5.71
CA PRO A 30 -15.01 9.12 -5.16
C PRO A 30 -15.07 8.75 -3.67
N ALA A 31 -14.42 9.54 -2.81
CA ALA A 31 -14.22 9.22 -1.40
C ALA A 31 -15.51 8.88 -0.62
N GLU A 32 -16.58 9.65 -0.81
CA GLU A 32 -17.85 9.41 -0.12
C GLU A 32 -18.49 8.09 -0.56
N GLU A 33 -18.41 7.75 -1.85
CA GLU A 33 -18.95 6.49 -2.37
C GLU A 33 -18.17 5.29 -1.82
N VAL A 34 -16.84 5.42 -1.72
CA VAL A 34 -15.98 4.41 -1.09
C VAL A 34 -16.39 4.18 0.36
N ARG A 35 -16.54 5.25 1.16
CA ARG A 35 -17.00 5.13 2.56
C ARG A 35 -18.36 4.46 2.68
N VAL A 36 -19.32 4.86 1.85
CA VAL A 36 -20.66 4.25 1.83
C VAL A 36 -20.58 2.75 1.50
N GLN A 37 -19.78 2.36 0.52
CA GLN A 37 -19.60 0.95 0.16
C GLN A 37 -18.95 0.14 1.29
N LEU A 38 -17.94 0.70 1.97
CA LEU A 38 -17.28 0.07 3.11
C LEU A 38 -18.25 -0.11 4.30
N GLU A 39 -19.05 0.92 4.63
CA GLU A 39 -20.06 0.82 5.69
C GLU A 39 -21.20 -0.14 5.34
N ASN A 40 -21.58 -0.24 4.07
CA ASN A 40 -22.56 -1.23 3.62
C ASN A 40 -22.04 -2.66 3.82
N LEU A 41 -20.77 -2.94 3.51
CA LEU A 41 -20.16 -4.25 3.77
C LEU A 41 -20.13 -4.58 5.27
N ALA A 42 -19.77 -3.61 6.10
CA ALA A 42 -19.77 -3.78 7.55
C ALA A 42 -21.18 -4.04 8.12
N SER A 43 -22.19 -3.35 7.57
CA SER A 43 -23.59 -3.56 7.96
C SER A 43 -24.08 -4.95 7.57
N LEU A 44 -23.77 -5.41 6.35
CA LEU A 44 -24.10 -6.77 5.90
C LEU A 44 -23.40 -7.84 6.74
N ALA A 45 -22.13 -7.62 7.11
CA ALA A 45 -21.40 -8.51 8.01
C ALA A 45 -22.09 -8.65 9.37
N ARG A 46 -22.54 -7.52 9.95
CA ARG A 46 -23.22 -7.49 11.26
C ARG A 46 -24.57 -8.20 11.24
N GLU A 47 -25.27 -8.21 10.11
CA GLU A 47 -26.54 -8.93 9.97
C GLU A 47 -26.35 -10.46 9.98
N GLU A 48 -25.23 -10.95 9.44
CA GLU A 48 -24.94 -12.39 9.29
C GLU A 48 -24.10 -12.97 10.45
N ILE A 49 -23.27 -12.14 11.09
CA ILE A 49 -22.34 -12.54 12.15
C ILE A 49 -22.95 -12.23 13.51
N CYS A 50 -23.13 -13.28 14.33
CA CYS A 50 -23.73 -13.15 15.66
C CYS A 50 -22.67 -12.70 16.67
N GLU A 51 -22.87 -11.50 17.25
CA GLU A 51 -21.97 -10.89 18.24
C GLU A 51 -21.76 -11.74 19.52
N GLY A 52 -22.67 -12.70 19.80
CA GLY A 52 -22.55 -13.60 20.95
C GLY A 52 -21.60 -14.80 20.74
N GLN A 53 -21.02 -14.97 19.54
CA GLN A 53 -20.08 -16.04 19.24
C GLN A 53 -18.65 -15.67 19.66
N HIS A 54 -17.79 -16.69 19.80
CA HIS A 54 -16.37 -16.46 20.04
C HIS A 54 -15.71 -15.81 18.81
N GLN A 55 -14.67 -15.00 19.01
CA GLN A 55 -14.10 -14.11 17.97
C GLN A 55 -13.48 -14.88 16.80
N ASP A 56 -12.95 -16.07 17.03
CA ASP A 56 -12.50 -17.01 15.97
C ASP A 56 -13.64 -17.36 14.99
N VAL A 57 -14.80 -17.76 15.50
CA VAL A 57 -15.98 -18.11 14.69
C VAL A 57 -16.53 -16.90 13.95
N GLN A 58 -16.44 -15.71 14.55
CA GLN A 58 -16.82 -14.46 13.88
C GLN A 58 -15.87 -14.16 12.71
N LEU A 59 -14.55 -14.34 12.90
CA LEU A 59 -13.54 -14.15 11.87
C LEU A 59 -13.66 -15.17 10.73
N GLU A 60 -13.92 -16.45 11.04
CA GLU A 60 -14.19 -17.49 10.04
C GLU A 60 -15.34 -17.08 9.12
N LYS A 61 -16.47 -16.67 9.71
CA LYS A 61 -17.64 -16.22 8.96
C LYS A 61 -17.34 -14.98 8.12
N LEU A 62 -16.57 -14.03 8.65
CA LEU A 62 -16.17 -12.85 7.89
C LEU A 62 -15.34 -13.24 6.66
N ILE A 63 -14.37 -14.14 6.83
CA ILE A 63 -13.55 -14.68 5.73
C ILE A 63 -14.46 -15.37 4.70
N GLU A 64 -15.37 -16.24 5.14
CA GLU A 64 -16.31 -16.94 4.27
C GLU A 64 -17.19 -15.98 3.46
N LEU A 65 -17.74 -14.94 4.09
CA LEU A 65 -18.54 -13.90 3.44
C LEU A 65 -17.72 -13.15 2.39
N PHE A 66 -16.49 -12.74 2.76
CA PHE A 66 -15.63 -11.89 1.95
C PHE A 66 -15.18 -12.56 0.66
N TYR A 67 -14.61 -13.77 0.76
CA TYR A 67 -14.07 -14.48 -0.40
C TYR A 67 -15.11 -15.34 -1.12
N GLY A 68 -16.20 -15.73 -0.44
CA GLY A 68 -17.29 -16.49 -1.03
C GLY A 68 -18.37 -15.60 -1.65
N PRO A 69 -19.49 -15.33 -0.96
CA PRO A 69 -20.61 -14.55 -1.50
C PRO A 69 -20.27 -13.17 -2.07
N TRP A 70 -19.34 -12.43 -1.45
CA TRP A 70 -18.95 -11.09 -1.95
C TRP A 70 -17.93 -11.14 -3.08
N GLY A 71 -17.29 -12.28 -3.28
CA GLY A 71 -16.45 -12.58 -4.44
C GLY A 71 -15.15 -11.79 -4.51
N PHE A 72 -14.66 -11.25 -3.38
CA PHE A 72 -13.34 -10.65 -3.33
C PHE A 72 -12.25 -11.70 -3.57
N LYS A 73 -11.21 -11.32 -4.30
CA LYS A 73 -10.10 -12.20 -4.67
C LYS A 73 -8.88 -11.42 -5.11
N ASP A 74 -7.79 -12.14 -5.33
CA ASP A 74 -6.56 -11.59 -5.88
C ASP A 74 -6.72 -10.92 -7.25
N ALA A 75 -5.76 -10.05 -7.55
CA ALA A 75 -5.66 -9.34 -8.82
C ALA A 75 -5.04 -10.21 -9.94
N SER A 76 -5.17 -11.54 -9.88
CA SER A 76 -4.60 -12.42 -10.90
C SER A 76 -5.18 -12.09 -12.28
N GLY A 77 -4.31 -11.71 -13.21
CA GLY A 77 -4.69 -11.32 -14.58
C GLY A 77 -5.11 -9.86 -14.74
N VAL A 78 -4.92 -9.00 -13.73
CA VAL A 78 -5.10 -7.54 -13.88
C VAL A 78 -3.98 -6.97 -14.76
N TYR A 79 -4.36 -6.18 -15.78
CA TYR A 79 -3.42 -5.57 -16.73
C TYR A 79 -2.65 -4.36 -16.15
N ARG A 80 -3.21 -3.71 -15.12
CA ARG A 80 -2.68 -2.51 -14.46
C ARG A 80 -2.66 -2.71 -12.95
N LEU A 81 -1.48 -2.88 -12.35
CA LEU A 81 -1.36 -3.10 -10.91
C LEU A 81 -2.00 -1.96 -10.10
N SER A 82 -1.98 -0.73 -10.60
CA SER A 82 -2.63 0.42 -9.94
C SER A 82 -4.13 0.20 -9.73
N ASP A 83 -4.83 -0.47 -10.66
CA ASP A 83 -6.26 -0.78 -10.54
C ASP A 83 -6.58 -1.69 -9.34
N ALA A 84 -5.61 -2.50 -8.91
CA ALA A 84 -5.73 -3.39 -7.75
C ALA A 84 -5.37 -2.71 -6.43
N LEU A 85 -5.00 -1.43 -6.44
CA LEU A 85 -4.62 -0.67 -5.25
C LEU A 85 -5.66 0.41 -4.90
N TRP A 86 -6.34 0.99 -5.91
CA TRP A 86 -7.40 1.98 -5.71
C TRP A 86 -8.66 1.37 -5.08
N LEU A 87 -9.03 1.79 -3.87
CA LEU A 87 -10.17 1.21 -3.14
C LEU A 87 -11.49 1.26 -3.92
N ASP A 88 -11.77 2.32 -4.68
CA ASP A 88 -12.98 2.42 -5.51
C ASP A 88 -13.02 1.36 -6.61
N ASN A 89 -11.87 1.09 -7.25
CA ASN A 89 -11.76 0.03 -8.24
C ASN A 89 -11.87 -1.35 -7.60
N VAL A 90 -11.21 -1.57 -6.45
CA VAL A 90 -11.20 -2.85 -5.74
C VAL A 90 -12.60 -3.20 -5.24
N LEU A 91 -13.32 -2.24 -4.66
CA LEU A 91 -14.71 -2.43 -4.22
C LEU A 91 -15.65 -2.73 -5.40
N THR A 92 -15.43 -2.09 -6.55
CA THR A 92 -16.26 -2.31 -7.76
C THR A 92 -15.96 -3.65 -8.43
N LYS A 93 -14.69 -3.98 -8.62
CA LYS A 93 -14.23 -5.16 -9.38
C LYS A 93 -14.08 -6.42 -8.51
N ARG A 94 -14.11 -6.27 -7.18
CA ARG A 94 -13.84 -7.31 -6.18
C ARG A 94 -12.49 -8.00 -6.39
N GLN A 95 -11.52 -7.25 -6.91
CA GLN A 95 -10.18 -7.73 -7.22
C GLN A 95 -9.16 -6.72 -6.71
N GLY A 96 -8.22 -7.16 -5.88
CA GLY A 96 -7.27 -6.26 -5.24
C GLY A 96 -5.92 -6.89 -4.92
N SER A 97 -5.00 -6.04 -4.53
CA SER A 97 -3.73 -6.41 -3.91
C SER A 97 -3.94 -6.82 -2.44
N ALA A 98 -2.95 -7.50 -1.85
CA ALA A 98 -2.99 -7.85 -0.43
C ALA A 98 -3.30 -6.64 0.47
N VAL A 99 -2.70 -5.47 0.20
CA VAL A 99 -2.95 -4.27 1.00
C VAL A 99 -4.38 -3.74 0.86
N SER A 100 -4.92 -3.71 -0.35
CA SER A 100 -6.27 -3.20 -0.58
C SER A 100 -7.36 -4.13 -0.03
N LEU A 101 -7.21 -5.44 -0.22
CA LEU A 101 -8.14 -6.45 0.32
C LEU A 101 -8.04 -6.51 1.84
N GLY A 102 -6.82 -6.51 2.37
CA GLY A 102 -6.56 -6.47 3.81
C GLY A 102 -7.18 -5.25 4.47
N ALA A 103 -7.06 -4.06 3.87
CA ALA A 103 -7.67 -2.85 4.41
C ALA A 103 -9.20 -2.93 4.48
N ILE A 104 -9.86 -3.49 3.47
CA ILE A 104 -11.32 -3.67 3.48
C ILE A 104 -11.72 -4.68 4.57
N LEU A 105 -10.98 -5.77 4.72
CA LEU A 105 -11.22 -6.74 5.81
C LEU A 105 -11.05 -6.10 7.19
N LEU A 106 -9.97 -5.34 7.40
CA LEU A 106 -9.69 -4.62 8.64
C LEU A 106 -10.81 -3.62 8.97
N TRP A 107 -11.31 -2.88 7.96
CA TRP A 107 -12.44 -1.97 8.14
C TRP A 107 -13.67 -2.70 8.70
N ILE A 108 -14.02 -3.84 8.12
CA ILE A 108 -15.20 -4.62 8.55
C ILE A 108 -14.96 -5.22 9.93
N ALA A 109 -13.79 -5.82 10.16
CA ALA A 109 -13.41 -6.42 11.44
C ALA A 109 -13.48 -5.40 12.59
N GLU A 110 -12.99 -4.18 12.36
CA GLU A 110 -13.05 -3.08 13.33
C GLU A 110 -14.50 -2.72 13.70
N ARG A 111 -15.43 -2.67 12.74
CA ARG A 111 -16.86 -2.44 13.06
C ARG A 111 -17.45 -3.57 13.90
N LEU A 112 -16.98 -4.79 13.71
CA LEU A 112 -17.50 -5.98 14.38
C LEU A 112 -16.77 -6.28 15.70
N ASP A 113 -15.85 -5.41 16.14
CA ASP A 113 -15.02 -5.61 17.34
C ASP A 113 -14.19 -6.92 17.27
N ILE A 114 -13.78 -7.32 16.06
CA ILE A 114 -12.89 -8.47 15.81
C ILE A 114 -11.43 -7.95 15.85
N PRO A 115 -10.56 -8.50 16.72
CA PRO A 115 -9.18 -8.05 16.87
C PRO A 115 -8.34 -8.55 15.70
N LEU A 116 -8.27 -7.75 14.64
CA LEU A 116 -7.53 -8.05 13.42
C LEU A 116 -6.59 -6.89 13.11
N ASN A 117 -5.33 -7.20 12.88
CA ASN A 117 -4.24 -6.24 12.76
C ASN A 117 -3.48 -6.45 11.44
N PRO A 118 -3.02 -5.38 10.77
CA PRO A 118 -2.12 -5.49 9.63
C PRO A 118 -0.71 -5.89 10.07
N VAL A 119 -0.03 -6.68 9.24
CA VAL A 119 1.39 -7.02 9.40
C VAL A 119 2.07 -6.80 8.05
N ILE A 120 3.15 -6.01 8.04
CA ILE A 120 3.98 -5.80 6.86
C ILE A 120 5.02 -6.91 6.82
N PHE A 121 4.64 -8.03 6.20
CA PHE A 121 5.55 -9.12 5.97
C PHE A 121 6.49 -8.77 4.79
N PRO A 122 7.75 -9.23 4.76
CA PRO A 122 8.73 -8.80 3.75
C PRO A 122 8.29 -8.95 2.29
N THR A 123 7.38 -9.88 2.00
CA THR A 123 6.88 -10.11 0.64
C THR A 123 5.54 -9.45 0.34
N GLN A 124 4.70 -9.18 1.35
CA GLN A 124 3.33 -8.65 1.19
C GLN A 124 2.70 -8.25 2.53
N LEU A 125 1.56 -7.55 2.49
CA LEU A 125 0.71 -7.43 3.69
C LEU A 125 0.12 -8.81 4.05
N ILE A 126 0.13 -9.17 5.33
CA ILE A 126 -0.70 -10.25 5.89
C ILE A 126 -1.57 -9.68 7.03
N LEU A 127 -2.60 -10.42 7.44
CA LEU A 127 -3.42 -10.05 8.59
C LEU A 127 -3.12 -10.99 9.75
N ARG A 128 -3.16 -10.45 10.96
CA ARG A 128 -2.95 -11.17 12.20
C ARG A 128 -4.14 -10.94 13.11
N GLY A 129 -4.81 -12.01 13.53
CA GLY A 129 -5.69 -11.93 14.70
C GLY A 129 -4.90 -12.27 15.97
N ASP A 130 -5.33 -11.71 17.09
CA ASP A 130 -4.74 -11.97 18.40
C ASP A 130 -5.83 -12.41 19.39
N TRP A 131 -5.70 -13.62 19.96
CA TRP A 131 -6.68 -14.20 20.87
C TRP A 131 -6.23 -14.17 22.34
N MET A 132 -7.20 -14.24 23.25
CA MET A 132 -6.98 -14.18 24.70
C MET A 132 -6.10 -15.31 25.26
N ASP A 133 -6.02 -16.44 24.58
CA ASP A 133 -5.19 -17.60 24.95
C ASP A 133 -3.73 -17.49 24.44
N GLY A 134 -3.42 -16.41 23.70
CA GLY A 134 -2.11 -16.18 23.11
C GLY A 134 -1.89 -16.90 21.79
N GLU A 135 -2.92 -17.55 21.24
CA GLU A 135 -2.85 -18.05 19.86
C GLU A 135 -2.85 -16.87 18.88
N MET A 136 -2.09 -17.05 17.80
CA MET A 136 -1.98 -16.11 16.69
C MET A 136 -2.48 -16.81 15.43
N TRP A 137 -3.31 -16.12 14.66
CA TRP A 137 -3.84 -16.59 13.39
C TRP A 137 -3.44 -15.62 12.31
N LEU A 138 -2.62 -16.12 11.40
CA LEU A 138 -2.14 -15.39 10.26
C LEU A 138 -3.02 -15.70 9.05
N ILE A 139 -3.45 -14.67 8.34
CA ILE A 139 -4.40 -14.78 7.23
C ILE A 139 -3.79 -14.12 5.99
N ASN A 140 -3.87 -14.83 4.87
CA ASN A 140 -3.52 -14.29 3.57
C ASN A 140 -4.65 -13.39 3.03
N PRO A 141 -4.42 -12.08 2.80
CA PRO A 141 -5.48 -11.19 2.32
C PRO A 141 -5.93 -11.46 0.88
N PHE A 142 -5.22 -12.31 0.14
CA PHE A 142 -5.61 -12.64 -1.24
C PHE A 142 -6.76 -13.63 -1.33
N ASN A 143 -6.89 -14.52 -0.35
CA ASN A 143 -7.82 -15.65 -0.43
C ASN A 143 -8.40 -16.10 0.91
N GLY A 144 -7.94 -15.54 2.03
CA GLY A 144 -8.41 -15.91 3.36
C GLY A 144 -7.76 -17.17 3.94
N ASP A 145 -6.77 -17.75 3.27
CA ASP A 145 -6.09 -18.95 3.77
C ASP A 145 -5.35 -18.65 5.07
N THR A 146 -5.45 -19.58 6.02
CA THR A 146 -4.61 -19.60 7.21
C THR A 146 -3.15 -19.86 6.83
N LEU A 147 -2.28 -18.98 7.29
CA LEU A 147 -0.84 -19.07 7.09
C LEU A 147 -0.18 -19.76 8.29
N ASN A 148 0.84 -20.56 7.99
CA ASN A 148 1.72 -21.15 8.98
C ASN A 148 3.16 -20.76 8.69
N GLU A 149 4.03 -20.98 9.67
CA GLU A 149 5.46 -20.70 9.61
C GLU A 149 6.13 -21.29 8.36
N HIS A 150 5.80 -22.54 7.99
CA HIS A 150 6.37 -23.17 6.81
C HIS A 150 6.02 -22.43 5.51
N THR A 151 4.76 -22.00 5.34
CA THR A 151 4.33 -21.21 4.18
C THR A 151 5.10 -19.89 4.11
N LEU A 152 5.27 -19.20 5.24
CA LEU A 152 5.99 -17.93 5.30
C LEU A 152 7.48 -18.08 4.96
N GLU A 153 8.14 -19.11 5.49
CA GLU A 153 9.54 -19.41 5.12
C GLU A 153 9.70 -19.66 3.62
N VAL A 154 8.76 -20.38 3.01
CA VAL A 154 8.78 -20.66 1.56
C VAL A 154 8.65 -19.36 0.78
N TRP A 155 7.79 -18.42 1.21
CA TRP A 155 7.66 -17.11 0.59
C TRP A 155 8.94 -16.28 0.69
N LEU A 156 9.57 -16.24 1.88
CA LEU A 156 10.85 -15.54 2.07
C LEU A 156 11.94 -16.12 1.17
N LYS A 157 12.09 -17.45 1.15
CA LYS A 157 13.09 -18.13 0.34
C LYS A 157 12.87 -17.95 -1.16
N GLY A 158 11.60 -17.86 -1.59
CA GLY A 158 11.21 -17.67 -2.98
C GLY A 158 11.32 -16.24 -3.50
N ASN A 159 11.11 -15.23 -2.66
CA ASN A 159 11.01 -13.83 -3.07
C ASN A 159 12.15 -12.93 -2.56
N VAL A 160 12.69 -13.20 -1.37
CA VAL A 160 13.78 -12.42 -0.77
C VAL A 160 15.12 -13.06 -1.09
N GLY A 161 15.25 -14.37 -0.86
CA GLY A 161 16.45 -15.13 -1.24
C GLY A 161 16.58 -16.45 -0.50
N PRO A 162 17.37 -17.40 -1.03
CA PRO A 162 17.41 -18.79 -0.52
C PRO A 162 17.93 -18.92 0.92
N THR A 163 18.59 -17.89 1.45
CA THR A 163 19.11 -17.83 2.83
C THR A 163 18.28 -16.92 3.73
N ALA A 164 17.12 -16.43 3.28
CA ALA A 164 16.22 -15.67 4.12
C ALA A 164 15.61 -16.56 5.20
N GLU A 165 15.52 -16.03 6.41
CA GLU A 165 14.98 -16.69 7.60
C GLU A 165 13.79 -15.88 8.11
N LEU A 166 12.82 -16.56 8.74
CA LEU A 166 11.68 -15.92 9.37
C LEU A 166 12.08 -15.48 10.79
N PHE A 167 11.80 -14.23 11.12
CA PHE A 167 12.00 -13.68 12.46
C PHE A 167 10.64 -13.33 13.10
N ASP A 168 10.57 -13.37 14.43
CA ASP A 168 9.35 -12.98 15.16
C ASP A 168 8.92 -11.54 14.83
N GLU A 169 9.90 -10.65 14.63
CA GLU A 169 9.71 -9.24 14.24
C GLU A 169 9.01 -9.10 12.87
N ASP A 170 9.11 -10.10 11.97
CA ASP A 170 8.40 -10.09 10.67
C ASP A 170 6.88 -10.23 10.85
N LEU A 171 6.43 -10.62 12.05
CA LEU A 171 5.02 -10.83 12.41
C LEU A 171 4.46 -9.75 13.33
N ASP A 172 5.24 -8.70 13.62
CA ASP A 172 4.81 -7.58 14.44
C ASP A 172 3.68 -6.79 13.77
N GLU A 173 2.85 -6.16 14.62
CA GLU A 173 1.76 -5.33 14.13
C GLU A 173 2.34 -4.10 13.44
N ALA A 174 1.83 -3.83 12.24
CA ALA A 174 2.24 -2.68 11.48
C ALA A 174 1.40 -1.45 11.82
N ASP A 175 2.07 -0.32 11.96
CA ASP A 175 1.38 0.97 12.02
C ASP A 175 0.65 1.27 10.71
N ASN A 176 -0.56 1.85 10.80
CA ASN A 176 -1.33 2.29 9.64
C ASN A 176 -0.53 3.27 8.75
N ALA A 177 0.26 4.16 9.36
CA ALA A 177 1.14 5.06 8.62
C ALA A 177 2.16 4.29 7.77
N GLU A 178 2.67 3.17 8.27
CA GLU A 178 3.61 2.33 7.54
C GLU A 178 2.93 1.61 6.38
N VAL A 179 1.75 1.04 6.61
CA VAL A 179 0.97 0.36 5.58
C VAL A 179 0.64 1.32 4.43
N VAL A 180 0.24 2.57 4.75
CA VAL A 180 -0.04 3.60 3.76
C VAL A 180 1.21 4.01 2.98
N ARG A 181 2.39 4.13 3.63
CA ARG A 181 3.64 4.39 2.89
C ARG A 181 3.97 3.26 1.90
N LYS A 182 3.86 1.99 2.33
CA LYS A 182 4.11 0.84 1.43
C LYS A 182 3.12 0.75 0.29
N LEU A 183 1.85 1.10 0.54
CA LEU A 183 0.84 1.26 -0.51
C LEU A 183 1.28 2.31 -1.53
N LEU A 184 1.74 3.48 -1.08
CA LEU A 184 2.19 4.56 -1.94
C LEU A 184 3.46 4.18 -2.74
N ASP A 185 4.42 3.50 -2.13
CA ASP A 185 5.62 2.99 -2.83
C ASP A 185 5.24 2.05 -3.98
N THR A 186 4.33 1.12 -3.69
CA THR A 186 3.81 0.17 -4.68
C THR A 186 3.03 0.89 -5.77
N MET A 187 2.19 1.87 -5.38
CA MET A 187 1.41 2.68 -6.31
C MET A 187 2.29 3.50 -7.24
N LYS A 188 3.32 4.17 -6.70
CA LYS A 188 4.29 4.96 -7.48
C LYS A 188 4.95 4.08 -8.54
N SER A 189 5.47 2.92 -8.13
CA SER A 189 6.12 1.97 -9.02
C SER A 189 5.17 1.48 -10.12
N ALA A 190 3.96 1.08 -9.75
CA ALA A 190 2.92 0.67 -10.71
C ALA A 190 2.58 1.77 -11.71
N LEU A 191 2.38 3.00 -11.25
CA LEU A 191 2.03 4.14 -12.11
C LEU A 191 3.17 4.51 -13.06
N MET A 192 4.44 4.42 -12.61
CA MET A 192 5.61 4.62 -13.46
C MET A 192 5.69 3.56 -14.56
N GLU A 193 5.52 2.28 -14.21
CA GLU A 193 5.50 1.18 -15.19
C GLU A 193 4.36 1.34 -16.21
N GLU A 194 3.21 1.78 -15.74
CA GLU A 194 2.02 2.06 -16.55
C GLU A 194 2.07 3.41 -17.30
N ARG A 195 3.19 4.15 -17.20
CA ARG A 195 3.43 5.46 -17.83
C ARG A 195 2.47 6.57 -17.42
N GLN A 196 1.83 6.45 -16.26
CA GLN A 196 1.00 7.50 -15.65
C GLN A 196 1.86 8.46 -14.83
N MET A 197 2.76 9.18 -15.50
CA MET A 197 3.80 9.97 -14.83
C MET A 197 3.27 11.09 -13.95
N GLU A 198 2.15 11.72 -14.32
CA GLU A 198 1.51 12.77 -13.49
C GLU A 198 0.98 12.21 -12.16
N LEU A 199 0.35 11.03 -12.19
CA LEU A 199 -0.15 10.37 -10.98
C LEU A 199 1.02 9.83 -10.15
N ALA A 200 2.06 9.29 -10.80
CA ALA A 200 3.29 8.87 -10.11
C ALA A 200 3.95 10.06 -9.40
N LEU A 201 4.00 11.24 -10.04
CA LEU A 201 4.53 12.46 -9.44
C LEU A 201 3.74 12.85 -8.18
N ARG A 202 2.41 12.91 -8.25
CA ARG A 202 1.57 13.21 -7.09
C ARG A 202 1.71 12.17 -5.97
N THR A 203 1.94 10.91 -6.34
CA THR A 203 2.20 9.82 -5.38
C THR A 203 3.54 10.03 -4.66
N SER A 204 4.58 10.41 -5.41
CA SER A 204 5.89 10.78 -4.86
C SER A 204 5.82 12.00 -3.93
N GLU A 205 5.05 13.02 -4.32
CA GLU A 205 4.79 14.19 -3.48
C GLU A 205 4.04 13.84 -2.19
N ALA A 206 3.10 12.88 -2.24
CA ALA A 206 2.43 12.37 -1.04
C ALA A 206 3.40 11.62 -0.13
N LEU A 207 4.31 10.79 -0.68
CA LEU A 207 5.38 10.12 0.09
C LEU A 207 6.29 11.12 0.79
N LEU A 208 6.70 12.20 0.10
CA LEU A 208 7.53 13.26 0.69
C LEU A 208 6.83 14.06 1.80
N GLN A 209 5.50 13.99 1.94
CA GLN A 209 4.85 14.57 3.12
C GLN A 209 5.09 13.75 4.40
N PHE A 210 5.39 12.45 4.28
CA PHE A 210 5.78 11.61 5.42
C PHE A 210 7.24 11.84 5.81
N ASN A 211 8.13 12.00 4.82
CA ASN A 211 9.55 12.28 5.05
C ASN A 211 10.07 13.28 3.99
N PRO A 212 10.02 14.60 4.26
CA PRO A 212 10.37 15.62 3.27
C PRO A 212 11.84 15.64 2.84
N GLU A 213 12.73 15.05 3.63
CA GLU A 213 14.18 15.05 3.38
C GLU A 213 14.69 13.67 2.91
N ASP A 214 13.79 12.75 2.54
CA ASP A 214 14.19 11.45 2.03
C ASP A 214 14.92 11.57 0.69
N PRO A 215 16.25 11.32 0.63
CA PRO A 215 17.00 11.47 -0.61
C PRO A 215 16.57 10.47 -1.67
N TYR A 216 16.09 9.28 -1.30
CA TYR A 216 15.66 8.24 -2.23
C TYR A 216 14.33 8.61 -2.90
N GLU A 217 13.39 9.17 -2.14
CA GLU A 217 12.13 9.63 -2.70
C GLU A 217 12.32 10.91 -3.54
N ILE A 218 13.16 11.84 -3.09
CA ILE A 218 13.52 13.04 -3.89
C ILE A 218 14.15 12.63 -5.22
N ARG A 219 15.06 11.64 -5.21
CA ARG A 219 15.62 11.06 -6.45
C ARG A 219 14.52 10.56 -7.38
N ASP A 220 13.58 9.76 -6.87
CA ASP A 220 12.50 9.19 -7.68
C ASP A 220 11.62 10.29 -8.29
N ARG A 221 11.29 11.32 -7.52
CA ARG A 221 10.61 12.52 -8.03
C ARG A 221 11.40 13.20 -9.14
N GLY A 222 12.71 13.35 -8.98
CA GLY A 222 13.60 13.88 -10.01
C GLY A 222 13.59 13.05 -11.31
N LEU A 223 13.56 11.72 -11.19
CA LEU A 223 13.44 10.81 -12.34
C LEU A 223 12.07 10.95 -13.02
N ILE A 224 10.99 11.12 -12.27
CA ILE A 224 9.64 11.35 -12.81
C ILE A 224 9.58 12.71 -13.53
N TYR A 225 10.13 13.78 -12.94
CA TYR A 225 10.22 15.08 -13.60
C TYR A 225 11.01 15.02 -14.91
N ALA A 226 12.10 14.26 -14.96
CA ALA A 226 12.87 14.06 -16.19
C ALA A 226 12.05 13.39 -17.29
N GLN A 227 11.17 12.44 -16.93
CA GLN A 227 10.25 11.79 -17.89
C GLN A 227 9.09 12.68 -18.34
N LEU A 228 8.73 13.68 -17.53
CA LEU A 228 7.76 14.73 -17.86
C LEU A 228 8.39 15.92 -18.60
N ASP A 229 9.67 15.83 -19.01
CA ASP A 229 10.46 16.91 -19.62
C ASP A 229 10.57 18.19 -18.75
N CYS A 230 10.40 18.06 -17.44
CA CYS A 230 10.56 19.13 -16.44
C CYS A 230 12.03 19.22 -15.96
N GLU A 231 12.94 19.50 -16.90
CA GLU A 231 14.38 19.32 -16.73
C GLU A 231 15.00 20.14 -15.59
N HIS A 232 14.57 21.38 -15.40
CA HIS A 232 15.14 22.24 -14.37
C HIS A 232 14.89 21.68 -12.96
N VAL A 233 13.66 21.25 -12.68
CA VAL A 233 13.28 20.68 -11.38
C VAL A 233 13.87 19.28 -11.19
N ALA A 234 13.89 18.49 -12.26
CA ALA A 234 14.56 17.18 -12.27
C ALA A 234 16.03 17.29 -11.84
N LEU A 235 16.77 18.24 -12.41
CA LEU A 235 18.17 18.46 -12.07
C LEU A 235 18.35 18.86 -10.60
N THR A 236 17.46 19.67 -10.03
CA THR A 236 17.52 20.04 -8.61
C THR A 236 17.40 18.80 -7.70
N ASP A 237 16.39 17.97 -7.94
CA ASP A 237 16.14 16.77 -7.15
C ASP A 237 17.26 15.72 -7.29
N LEU A 238 17.74 15.49 -8.52
CA LEU A 238 18.80 14.51 -8.76
C LEU A 238 20.15 14.95 -8.18
N ASN A 239 20.47 16.25 -8.23
CA ASN A 239 21.68 16.77 -7.57
C ASN A 239 21.59 16.63 -6.05
N TYR A 240 20.43 16.89 -5.45
CA TYR A 240 20.23 16.69 -4.02
C TYR A 240 20.56 15.26 -3.60
N PHE A 241 20.07 14.25 -4.33
CA PHE A 241 20.40 12.85 -4.06
C PHE A 241 21.91 12.57 -4.11
N VAL A 242 22.61 13.06 -5.14
CA VAL A 242 24.07 12.86 -5.28
C VAL A 242 24.86 13.54 -4.15
N GLU A 243 24.38 14.69 -3.67
CA GLU A 243 24.99 15.41 -2.53
C GLU A 243 24.77 14.69 -1.20
N GLN A 244 23.56 14.17 -0.95
CA GLN A 244 23.23 13.46 0.30
C GLN A 244 23.75 12.02 0.34
N CYS A 245 23.84 11.35 -0.81
CA CYS A 245 24.21 9.94 -0.94
C CYS A 245 25.43 9.73 -1.89
N PRO A 246 26.60 10.37 -1.64
CA PRO A 246 27.72 10.36 -2.58
C PRO A 246 28.35 8.98 -2.81
N GLU A 247 28.28 8.10 -1.81
CA GLU A 247 28.86 6.74 -1.83
C GLU A 247 27.85 5.65 -2.25
N ASP A 248 26.60 6.03 -2.54
CA ASP A 248 25.59 5.07 -2.98
C ASP A 248 25.96 4.50 -4.37
N PRO A 249 25.91 3.17 -4.58
CA PRO A 249 26.28 2.56 -5.85
C PRO A 249 25.53 3.12 -7.06
N ILE A 250 24.31 3.61 -6.88
CA ILE A 250 23.52 4.16 -7.99
C ILE A 250 23.85 5.63 -8.31
N SER A 251 24.63 6.32 -7.46
CA SER A 251 24.94 7.74 -7.64
C SER A 251 25.71 8.04 -8.92
N GLU A 252 26.57 7.14 -9.39
CA GLU A 252 27.25 7.31 -10.69
C GLU A 252 26.27 7.27 -11.88
N MET A 253 25.25 6.40 -11.80
CA MET A 253 24.18 6.35 -12.82
C MET A 253 23.38 7.64 -12.81
N ILE A 254 23.03 8.17 -11.63
CA ILE A 254 22.31 9.44 -11.50
C ILE A 254 23.14 10.62 -12.02
N LYS A 255 24.45 10.69 -11.74
CA LYS A 255 25.35 11.70 -12.31
C LYS A 255 25.37 11.66 -13.85
N ALA A 256 25.38 10.46 -14.45
CA ALA A 256 25.32 10.32 -15.90
C ALA A 256 23.99 10.88 -16.47
N GLN A 257 22.88 10.65 -15.77
CA GLN A 257 21.57 11.19 -16.14
C GLN A 257 21.50 12.71 -16.02
N ILE A 258 22.06 13.28 -14.94
CA ILE A 258 22.21 14.74 -14.76
C ILE A 258 22.97 15.36 -15.95
N ASN A 259 24.08 14.75 -16.35
CA ASN A 259 24.87 15.22 -17.50
C ASN A 259 24.08 15.15 -18.81
N ALA A 260 23.34 14.07 -19.04
CA ALA A 260 22.52 13.90 -20.24
C ALA A 260 21.41 14.95 -20.33
N ILE A 261 20.71 15.22 -19.23
CA ILE A 261 19.67 16.26 -19.15
C ILE A 261 20.30 17.65 -19.38
N SER A 262 21.41 17.95 -18.72
CA SER A 262 22.08 19.25 -18.82
C SER A 262 22.61 19.59 -20.23
N GLN A 263 22.86 18.57 -21.06
CA GLN A 263 23.34 18.73 -22.43
C GLN A 263 22.21 18.89 -23.46
N LYS A 264 20.94 18.66 -23.09
CA LYS A 264 19.82 18.96 -23.99
C LYS A 264 19.76 20.47 -24.23
N GLN A 265 19.78 20.87 -25.50
CA GLN A 265 19.61 22.27 -25.86
C GLN A 265 18.18 22.73 -25.55
N ILE A 266 18.06 23.75 -24.71
CA ILE A 266 16.81 24.48 -24.49
C ILE A 266 16.40 25.10 -25.84
N THR A 267 15.47 24.47 -26.54
CA THR A 267 14.87 25.05 -27.74
C THR A 267 13.72 25.93 -27.28
N LEU A 268 13.96 27.24 -27.21
CA LEU A 268 12.90 28.21 -26.95
C LEU A 268 12.04 28.33 -28.22
N HIS A 269 10.76 27.95 -28.12
CA HIS A 269 9.76 28.16 -29.16
C HIS A 269 9.14 29.56 -29.09
#